data_AF-A0A7Y5KBJ3-F1
#
_entry.id   AF-A0A7Y5KBJ3-F1
#
_cell.length_a   1.000
_cell.length_b   1.000
_cell.length_c   1.000
_cell.angle_alpha   90.00
_cell.angle_beta   90.00
_cell.angle_gamma   90.00
#
_symmetry.space_group_name_H-M   'P 1'
#
loop_
_entity.id
_entity.type
_entity.pdbx_description
1 polymer ?
#
loop_
_entity_poly.entity_id
_entity_poly.type
_entity_poly.pdbx_seq_one_letter_code
_entity_poly.pdbx_strand_id
1 'polypeptide(L)'
;NDTMAVVHSSWLDPNKVRRMTLVGNKKMAVYDDVEPLEKIKIYDKGVEAPTYYDTFGEFHFSYRYGDTYSPRLVEIEPLKAECQHFIECIIKHQQPRTDGYNGMEVVRVLEAADLSLHNGGARVPLKPVNGNGHSKNFR
;
A
#
# COMPACT_ATOMS: atom_id res chain seq x y z
N ASN A 1 6.29 5.40 12.84
CA ASN A 1 5.69 4.11 12.46
C ASN A 1 6.73 3.34 11.67
N ASP A 2 7.36 2.34 12.28
CA ASP A 2 8.42 1.51 11.69
C ASP A 2 7.82 0.47 10.72
N THR A 3 7.18 0.97 9.66
CA THR A 3 6.58 0.13 8.62
C THR A 3 7.58 -0.09 7.50
N MET A 4 7.65 -1.32 6.98
CA MET A 4 8.50 -1.67 5.84
C MET A 4 7.62 -2.08 4.67
N ALA A 5 8.08 -1.75 3.46
CA ALA A 5 7.47 -2.19 2.22
C ALA A 5 8.56 -2.76 1.31
N VAL A 6 8.23 -3.83 0.59
CA VAL A 6 9.06 -4.41 -0.44
C VAL A 6 8.25 -4.41 -1.73
N VAL A 7 8.84 -3.86 -2.79
CA VAL A 7 8.22 -3.78 -4.11
C VAL A 7 9.06 -4.60 -5.07
N HIS A 8 8.43 -5.53 -5.76
CA HIS A 8 9.05 -6.32 -6.82
C HIS A 8 8.28 -6.09 -8.12
N SER A 9 9.00 -5.73 -9.18
CA SER A 9 8.44 -5.54 -10.52
C SER A 9 9.34 -6.24 -11.52
N SER A 10 8.75 -7.12 -12.33
CA SER A 10 9.44 -7.84 -13.38
C SER A 10 8.57 -7.87 -14.63
N TRP A 11 9.12 -7.38 -15.74
CA TRP A 11 8.50 -7.50 -17.06
C TRP A 11 8.69 -8.88 -17.68
N LEU A 12 9.71 -9.63 -17.23
CA LEU A 12 10.10 -10.93 -17.79
C LEU A 12 9.44 -12.10 -17.07
N ASP A 13 8.66 -11.85 -16.02
CA ASP A 13 7.93 -12.90 -15.34
C ASP A 13 6.92 -13.53 -16.32
N PRO A 14 6.96 -14.85 -16.54
CA PRO A 14 6.03 -15.52 -17.44
C PRO A 14 4.59 -15.47 -16.92
N ASN A 15 4.40 -15.21 -15.62
CA ASN A 15 3.09 -15.10 -15.00
C ASN A 15 2.74 -13.63 -14.77
N LYS A 16 1.54 -13.25 -15.20
CA LYS A 16 0.98 -11.94 -14.86
C LYS A 16 0.62 -11.92 -13.37
N VAL A 17 1.41 -11.23 -12.57
CA VAL A 17 1.18 -11.05 -11.13
C VAL A 17 0.95 -9.58 -10.81
N ARG A 18 -0.16 -9.28 -10.12
CA ARG A 18 -0.48 -7.95 -9.57
C ARG A 18 -1.04 -8.11 -8.18
N ARG A 19 -0.13 -8.29 -7.22
CA ARG A 19 -0.48 -8.64 -5.84
C ARG A 19 0.12 -7.66 -4.85
N MET A 20 -0.68 -7.26 -3.88
CA MET A 20 -0.27 -6.46 -2.73
C MET A 20 -0.64 -7.22 -1.46
N THR A 21 0.27 -7.26 -0.49
CA THR A 21 0.01 -7.90 0.81
C THR A 21 0.29 -6.90 1.93
N LEU A 22 -0.73 -6.65 2.74
CA LEU A 22 -0.66 -5.81 3.92
C LEU A 22 -0.68 -6.71 5.15
N VAL A 23 0.36 -6.61 5.96
CA VAL A 23 0.50 -7.38 7.20
C VAL A 23 0.38 -6.42 8.38
N GLY A 24 -0.72 -6.53 9.12
CA GLY A 24 -0.91 -5.86 10.40
C GLY A 24 -0.73 -6.82 11.57
N ASN A 25 -0.68 -6.27 12.78
CA ASN A 25 -0.60 -7.06 14.02
C ASN A 25 -1.85 -7.93 14.27
N LYS A 26 -3.03 -7.47 13.83
CA LYS A 26 -4.31 -8.17 14.06
C LYS A 26 -4.79 -8.96 12.85
N LYS A 27 -4.67 -8.38 11.65
CA LYS A 27 -5.20 -8.94 10.40
C LYS A 27 -4.18 -8.75 9.28
N MET A 28 -4.31 -9.59 8.26
CA MET A 28 -3.57 -9.46 7.01
C MET A 28 -4.58 -9.30 5.87
N ALA A 29 -4.22 -8.55 4.84
CA ALA A 29 -5.02 -8.42 3.63
C ALA A 29 -4.17 -8.71 2.41
N VAL A 30 -4.69 -9.52 1.49
CA VAL A 30 -4.11 -9.74 0.17
C VAL A 30 -5.06 -9.13 -0.85
N TYR A 31 -4.54 -8.21 -1.65
CA TYR A 31 -5.20 -7.75 -2.86
C TYR A 31 -4.53 -8.39 -4.08
N ASP A 32 -5.27 -9.15 -4.86
CA ASP A 32 -4.84 -9.76 -6.11
C ASP A 32 -5.72 -9.22 -7.24
N ASP A 33 -5.19 -8.32 -8.06
CA ASP A 33 -5.96 -7.70 -9.14
C ASP A 33 -6.26 -8.67 -10.30
N VAL A 34 -5.52 -9.79 -10.37
CA VAL A 34 -5.68 -10.81 -11.41
C VAL A 34 -6.81 -11.79 -11.06
N GLU A 35 -7.13 -11.94 -9.77
CA GLU A 35 -8.24 -12.76 -9.31
C GLU A 35 -9.59 -12.17 -9.77
N PRO A 36 -10.46 -12.92 -10.47
CA PRO A 36 -11.70 -12.38 -11.01
C PRO A 36 -12.77 -12.08 -9.95
N LEU A 37 -12.87 -12.86 -8.88
CA LEU A 37 -13.99 -12.75 -7.93
C LEU A 37 -13.52 -12.30 -6.55
N GLU A 38 -12.52 -12.97 -6.00
CA GLU A 38 -12.03 -12.74 -4.63
C GLU A 38 -10.80 -11.85 -4.60
N LYS A 39 -10.86 -10.70 -5.28
CA LYS A 39 -9.74 -9.76 -5.41
C LYS A 39 -9.12 -9.35 -4.08
N ILE A 40 -9.91 -9.29 -3.01
CA ILE A 40 -9.44 -8.97 -1.67
C ILE A 40 -9.71 -10.16 -0.75
N LYS A 41 -8.69 -10.67 -0.08
CA LYS A 41 -8.82 -11.67 0.99
C LYS A 41 -8.29 -11.10 2.28
N ILE A 42 -9.14 -11.07 3.30
CA ILE A 42 -8.79 -10.61 4.63
C ILE A 42 -8.66 -11.84 5.52
N TYR A 43 -7.48 -12.02 6.06
CA TYR A 43 -7.13 -13.10 6.96
C TYR A 43 -7.11 -12.56 8.37
N ASP A 44 -7.97 -13.12 9.23
CA ASP A 44 -7.95 -12.83 10.64
C ASP A 44 -6.88 -13.67 11.36
N LYS A 45 -5.65 -13.63 10.83
CA LYS A 45 -4.49 -14.31 11.38
C LYS A 45 -3.55 -13.30 12.05
N GLY A 46 -3.17 -13.58 13.28
CA GLY A 46 -2.26 -12.74 14.06
C GLY A 46 -1.28 -13.57 14.88
N VAL A 47 -0.19 -12.93 15.32
CA VAL A 47 0.76 -13.52 16.26
C VAL A 47 0.55 -12.80 17.60
N GLU A 48 0.04 -13.52 18.60
CA GLU A 48 -0.06 -13.02 19.97
C GLU A 48 1.20 -13.42 20.73
N ALA A 49 2.13 -12.48 20.95
CA ALA A 49 3.32 -12.78 21.74
C ALA A 49 2.91 -13.22 23.17
N PRO A 50 3.25 -14.44 23.63
CA PRO A 50 2.97 -14.86 24.99
C PRO A 50 3.78 -14.01 25.98
N THR A 51 3.22 -13.75 27.17
CA THR A 51 3.79 -12.88 28.21
C THR A 51 5.01 -13.47 28.93
N TYR A 52 5.30 -14.77 28.78
CA TYR A 52 6.43 -15.47 29.39
C TYR A 52 6.94 -16.54 28.43
N TYR A 53 8.26 -16.74 28.37
CA TYR A 53 8.92 -17.75 27.55
C TYR A 53 9.98 -18.47 28.40
N ASP A 54 9.85 -19.79 28.55
CA ASP A 54 10.94 -20.64 29.05
C ASP A 54 11.45 -21.64 28.00
N THR A 55 10.73 -21.89 26.89
CA THR A 55 11.19 -22.83 25.84
C THR A 55 10.81 -22.44 24.41
N PHE A 56 11.65 -22.85 23.44
CA PHE A 56 11.52 -22.61 21.99
C PHE A 56 10.23 -23.17 21.37
N GLY A 57 9.57 -24.13 22.04
CA GLY A 57 8.33 -24.75 21.57
C GLY A 57 7.08 -23.87 21.72
N GLU A 58 7.07 -22.91 22.65
CA GLU A 58 5.90 -22.05 22.93
C GLU A 58 5.67 -20.96 21.88
N PHE A 59 6.70 -20.61 21.09
CA PHE A 59 6.59 -19.64 19.99
C PHE A 59 5.73 -20.15 18.83
N HIS A 60 5.55 -21.47 18.68
CA HIS A 60 4.64 -22.04 17.69
C HIS A 60 3.15 -21.90 18.07
N PHE A 61 2.84 -21.63 19.34
CA PHE A 61 1.45 -21.59 19.85
C PHE A 61 0.79 -20.21 19.78
N SER A 62 1.53 -19.16 19.44
CA SER A 62 1.01 -17.79 19.35
C SER A 62 0.22 -17.47 18.08
N TYR A 63 0.02 -18.44 17.18
CA TYR A 63 -0.73 -18.21 15.94
C TYR A 63 -2.23 -18.23 16.21
N ARG A 64 -2.87 -17.07 16.14
CA ARG A 64 -4.32 -16.96 16.11
C ARG A 64 -4.80 -17.28 14.69
N TYR A 65 -5.65 -18.30 14.58
CA TYR A 65 -6.32 -18.66 13.32
C TYR A 65 -7.79 -18.24 13.41
N GLY A 66 -8.09 -17.02 12.97
CA GLY A 66 -9.47 -16.57 12.76
C GLY A 66 -9.95 -16.82 11.34
N ASP A 67 -11.17 -16.33 11.06
CA ASP A 67 -11.82 -16.50 9.76
C ASP A 67 -11.07 -15.81 8.61
N THR A 68 -11.31 -16.32 7.40
CA THR A 68 -10.95 -15.63 6.16
C THR A 68 -12.22 -15.15 5.50
N TYR A 69 -12.26 -13.87 5.10
CA TYR A 69 -13.39 -13.34 4.36
C TYR A 69 -12.94 -12.53 3.14
N SER A 70 -13.75 -12.57 2.09
CA SER A 70 -13.57 -11.81 0.87
C SER A 70 -14.77 -10.87 0.70
N PRO A 71 -14.59 -9.55 0.76
CA PRO A 71 -15.69 -8.62 0.51
C PRO A 71 -16.06 -8.62 -0.98
N ARG A 72 -17.37 -8.56 -1.26
CA ARG A 72 -17.85 -8.34 -2.62
C ARG A 72 -17.47 -6.92 -3.07
N LEU A 73 -16.74 -6.81 -4.17
CA LEU A 73 -16.41 -5.54 -4.78
C LEU A 73 -17.43 -5.20 -5.87
N VAL A 74 -17.82 -3.93 -5.93
CA VAL A 74 -18.59 -3.41 -7.05
C VAL A 74 -17.61 -3.08 -8.16
N GLU A 75 -17.77 -3.73 -9.30
CA GLU A 75 -16.97 -3.41 -10.48
C GLU A 75 -17.42 -2.07 -11.04
N ILE A 76 -16.49 -1.12 -11.03
CA ILE A 76 -16.62 0.16 -11.70
C ILE A 76 -15.48 0.25 -12.70
N GLU A 77 -15.75 0.84 -13.87
CA GLU A 77 -14.71 1.08 -14.87
C GLU A 77 -13.74 2.14 -14.30
N PRO A 78 -12.48 1.77 -13.96
CA PRO A 78 -11.63 2.62 -13.11
C PRO A 78 -11.27 3.96 -13.76
N LEU A 79 -11.01 3.98 -15.07
CA LEU A 79 -10.61 5.19 -15.77
C LEU A 79 -11.77 6.18 -15.87
N LYS A 80 -13.00 5.70 -16.14
CA LYS A 80 -14.19 6.56 -16.06
C LYS A 80 -14.40 7.10 -14.65
N ALA A 81 -14.24 6.28 -13.61
CA ALA A 81 -14.41 6.73 -12.23
C ALA A 81 -13.38 7.82 -11.87
N GLU A 82 -12.13 7.65 -12.29
CA GLU A 82 -11.05 8.63 -12.12
C GLU A 82 -11.34 9.94 -12.87
N CYS A 83 -11.64 9.86 -14.18
CA CYS A 83 -11.95 11.03 -15.01
C CYS A 83 -13.18 11.79 -14.49
N GLN A 84 -14.21 11.08 -14.04
CA GLN A 84 -15.40 11.67 -13.44
C GLN A 84 -15.05 12.41 -12.15
N HIS A 85 -14.26 11.79 -11.26
CA HIS A 85 -13.80 12.42 -10.02
C HIS A 85 -12.97 13.68 -10.30
N PHE A 86 -12.08 13.64 -11.31
CA PHE A 86 -11.29 14.79 -11.73
C PHE A 86 -12.17 15.97 -12.18
N ILE A 87 -13.13 15.72 -13.07
CA ILE A 87 -14.08 16.74 -13.55
C ILE A 87 -14.90 17.31 -12.39
N GLU A 88 -15.37 16.45 -11.48
CA GLU A 88 -16.13 16.89 -10.31
C GLU A 88 -15.31 17.79 -9.38
N CYS A 89 -14.04 17.48 -9.15
CA CYS A 89 -13.15 18.32 -8.36
C CYS A 89 -12.98 19.71 -8.99
N ILE A 90 -12.88 19.79 -10.32
CA ILE A 90 -12.80 21.07 -11.03
C ILE A 90 -14.10 21.87 -10.84
N ILE A 91 -15.25 21.25 -11.14
CA ILE A 91 -16.55 21.93 -11.08
C ILE A 91 -16.89 22.39 -9.67
N LYS A 92 -16.60 21.55 -8.66
CA LYS A 92 -16.97 21.80 -7.27
C LYS A 92 -15.87 22.53 -6.48
N HIS A 93 -14.75 22.85 -7.11
CA HIS A 93 -13.56 23.42 -6.45
C HIS A 93 -13.11 22.59 -5.23
N GLN A 94 -13.09 21.27 -5.37
CA GLN A 94 -12.72 20.35 -4.29
C GLN A 94 -11.29 19.83 -4.47
N GLN A 95 -10.58 19.65 -3.37
CA GLN A 95 -9.28 18.98 -3.40
C GLN A 95 -9.46 17.53 -3.84
N PRO A 96 -8.74 17.06 -4.88
CA PRO A 96 -8.83 15.68 -5.32
C PRO A 96 -8.23 14.74 -4.28
N ARG A 97 -8.70 13.48 -4.27
CA ARG A 97 -8.16 12.43 -3.38
C ARG A 97 -6.67 12.19 -3.62
N THR A 98 -6.23 12.38 -4.87
CA THR A 98 -4.85 12.32 -5.33
C THR A 98 -4.52 13.64 -6.02
N ASP A 99 -3.78 14.51 -5.33
CA ASP A 99 -3.36 15.82 -5.83
C ASP A 99 -1.89 15.83 -6.29
N GLY A 100 -1.40 17.00 -6.71
CA GLY A 100 -0.02 17.16 -7.15
C GLY A 100 1.02 16.85 -6.07
N TYR A 101 0.69 17.01 -4.79
CA TYR A 101 1.59 16.66 -3.69
C TYR A 101 1.75 15.15 -3.56
N ASN A 102 0.66 14.40 -3.71
CA ASN A 102 0.73 12.93 -3.76
C ASN A 102 1.63 12.46 -4.92
N GLY A 103 1.48 13.06 -6.10
CA GLY A 103 2.33 12.76 -7.26
C GLY A 103 3.81 13.09 -7.02
N MET A 104 4.09 14.25 -6.42
CA MET A 104 5.45 14.65 -6.06
C MET A 104 6.09 13.67 -5.06
N GLU A 105 5.37 13.23 -4.01
CA GLU A 105 5.89 12.25 -3.05
C GLU A 105 6.27 10.92 -3.72
N VAL A 106 5.43 10.43 -4.65
CA VAL A 106 5.72 9.21 -5.42
C VAL A 106 6.99 9.37 -6.25
N VAL A 107 7.13 10.46 -6.99
CA VAL A 107 8.31 10.72 -7.82
C VAL A 107 9.58 10.77 -6.95
N ARG A 108 9.53 11.42 -5.79
CA ARG A 108 10.67 11.51 -4.87
C ARG A 108 11.14 10.14 -4.36
N VAL A 109 10.22 9.22 -4.09
CA VAL A 109 10.56 7.84 -3.73
C VAL A 109 11.23 7.12 -4.90
N LEU A 110 10.71 7.27 -6.12
CA LEU A 110 11.29 6.67 -7.32
C LEU A 110 12.69 7.21 -7.63
N GLU A 111 12.90 8.52 -7.51
CA GLU A 111 14.23 9.14 -7.68
C GLU A 111 15.24 8.64 -6.64
N ALA A 112 14.82 8.47 -5.38
CA ALA A 112 15.69 7.92 -4.34
C ALA A 112 16.02 6.43 -4.58
N ALA A 113 15.05 5.65 -5.09
CA ALA A 113 15.27 4.26 -5.48
C ALA A 113 16.24 4.16 -6.66
N ASP A 114 16.10 5.02 -7.66
CA ASP A 114 17.01 5.09 -8.80
C ASP A 114 18.43 5.48 -8.37
N LEU A 115 18.57 6.47 -7.49
CA LEU A 115 19.86 6.84 -6.91
C LEU A 115 20.47 5.71 -6.07
N SER A 116 19.64 4.96 -5.34
CA SER A 116 20.08 3.78 -4.59
C SER A 116 20.64 2.72 -5.54
N LEU A 117 19.98 2.43 -6.66
CA LEU A 117 20.44 1.49 -7.68
C LEU A 117 21.79 1.90 -8.27
N HIS A 118 21.96 3.17 -8.65
CA HIS A 118 23.24 3.69 -9.16
C HIS A 118 24.37 3.59 -8.13
N ASN A 119 24.05 3.60 -6.84
CA ASN A 119 25.00 3.46 -5.73
C ASN A 119 25.09 2.04 -5.18
N GLY A 120 24.76 1.01 -5.99
CA GLY A 120 24.90 -0.39 -5.59
C GLY A 120 23.92 -0.86 -4.51
N GLY A 121 22.74 -0.24 -4.43
CA GLY A 121 21.70 -0.59 -3.47
C GLY A 121 21.86 0.07 -2.10
N ALA A 122 22.70 1.10 -1.97
CA ALA A 122 22.87 1.84 -0.72
C ALA A 122 21.57 2.54 -0.28
N ARG A 123 21.35 2.67 1.04
CA ARG A 123 20.16 3.37 1.57
C ARG A 123 20.23 4.86 1.23
N VAL A 124 19.17 5.38 0.59
CA VAL A 124 19.02 6.82 0.29
C VAL A 124 17.92 7.41 1.19
N PRO A 125 18.24 8.37 2.08
CA PRO A 125 17.24 9.02 2.91
C PRO A 125 16.41 10.02 2.11
N LEU A 126 15.09 10.02 2.32
CA LEU A 126 14.20 11.04 1.77
C LEU A 126 14.27 12.30 2.64
N LYS A 127 14.56 13.45 2.02
CA LYS A 127 14.51 14.75 2.71
C LYS A 127 13.06 15.08 3.08
N PRO A 128 12.77 15.68 4.25
CA PRO A 128 11.41 16.14 4.52
C PRO A 128 11.02 17.25 3.53
N VAL A 129 9.77 17.24 3.05
CA VAL A 129 9.22 18.37 2.31
C VAL A 129 8.92 19.48 3.31
N ASN A 130 9.56 20.62 3.16
CA ASN A 130 9.20 21.81 3.94
C ASN A 130 7.80 22.26 3.52
N GLY A 131 6.82 22.12 4.41
CA GLY A 131 5.40 22.38 4.18
C GLY A 131 5.01 23.86 4.00
N ASN A 132 5.80 24.66 3.28
CA ASN A 132 5.47 26.06 2.97
C ASN A 132 4.65 26.18 1.68
N GLY A 133 3.55 25.42 1.61
CA GLY A 133 2.64 25.40 0.47
C GLY A 133 1.16 25.26 0.84
N HIS A 134 0.79 25.45 2.12
CA HIS A 134 -0.60 25.68 2.51
C HIS A 134 -1.03 27.09 2.03
N SER A 135 -1.20 27.26 0.72
CA SER A 135 -2.11 28.27 0.21
C SER A 135 -3.53 27.74 0.42
N LYS A 136 -4.07 28.04 1.61
CA LYS A 136 -5.49 28.40 1.67
C LYS A 136 -5.70 29.49 0.63
N ASN A 137 -6.74 29.33 -0.19
CA ASN A 137 -7.21 30.24 -1.24
C ASN A 137 -6.65 29.95 -2.64
N PHE A 138 -7.36 29.11 -3.38
CA PHE A 138 -7.79 29.53 -4.71
C PHE A 138 -9.26 29.93 -4.57
N ARG A 139 -9.54 31.22 -4.79
CA ARG A 139 -10.89 31.76 -4.95
C ARG A 139 -11.51 31.21 -6.23
#